data_AF-A0A3N2ML02-F1
#
_entry.id   AF-A0A3N2ML02-F1
#
_cell.length_a   1.000
_cell.length_b   1.000
_cell.length_c   1.000
_cell.angle_alpha   90.00
_cell.angle_beta   90.00
_cell.angle_gamma   90.00
#
_symmetry.space_group_name_H-M   'P 1'
#
loop_
_entity.id
_entity.type
_entity.pdbx_description
1 polymer ?
#
loop_
_entity_poly.entity_id
_entity_poly.type
_entity_poly.pdbx_seq_one_letter_code
_entity_poly.pdbx_strand_id
1 'polypeptide(L)'
;MKEQLRRFRHSLGLVFDDNLGTRQWYNIVDWVIVFMILLSSVEIFVSTMPVGAQVMRVLDIINEVTLWFFIIEVTLRIWAAPEQNPRFSGLRGRLRYCLTFYGFIDFVSTYPFIIQYFCPLPLGALRILRTARIIRVFRITRYASSFNLLSDSIKEKRNELLVSMQFLVIITFILSIMMYVYEHNAQPEVYHNGFKSVVWAFAQYIGDPGQFADTPPVTVPGRIIACIVGVLGIAIVAVPAGILGAGFTEAIENRNYAAKVTENSNKLRKAFQRKLDRPSGFQVVLPFNTVASLQAKLSMTTDEIVNAVNSEHAPHFRLVNLASSVPVSRQSADIIAVEHFVVNRSYGCMIDRGSAVTIVSPSSHIDVGIGNWAFYLAAIGGFNYISREVGDRADIQSFYQNDDPETVPGLSEYLCDLQEFLSRDGAWSFTVLVSSGALEPEYPTHVHFCIGGKKGDASTGGPGLFVKDSKRYEALYNAVAESVHTRFGLEPDHQVCYDTSGNRIYLRRNRMPNENNVIVRIEWAKILWSLDRILIAKAFAEEIWRAILGKEMPAPPPELKKKQIGFEGYL
;
A
#
# COMPACT_ATOMS: atom_id res chain seq x y z
N MET A 1 16.80 -35.62 0.59
CA MET A 1 16.86 -35.42 -0.87
C MET A 1 15.81 -34.44 -1.42
N LYS A 2 14.49 -34.68 -1.28
CA LYS A 2 13.45 -33.76 -1.81
C LYS A 2 13.54 -32.32 -1.27
N GLU A 3 13.90 -32.17 -0.01
CA GLU A 3 14.00 -30.85 0.63
C GLU A 3 15.26 -30.08 0.23
N GLN A 4 16.39 -30.77 0.01
CA GLN A 4 17.61 -30.18 -0.54
C GLN A 4 17.41 -29.72 -1.99
N LEU A 5 16.71 -30.54 -2.81
CA LEU A 5 16.31 -30.16 -4.17
C LEU A 5 15.38 -28.94 -4.18
N ARG A 6 14.44 -28.85 -3.23
CA ARG A 6 13.56 -27.68 -3.10
C ARG A 6 14.34 -26.41 -2.72
N ARG A 7 15.25 -26.52 -1.73
CA ARG A 7 16.13 -25.40 -1.34
C ARG A 7 17.03 -24.95 -2.50
N PHE A 8 17.62 -25.89 -3.23
CA PHE A 8 18.45 -25.59 -4.39
C PHE A 8 17.65 -24.92 -5.52
N ARG A 9 16.43 -25.40 -5.81
CA ARG A 9 15.53 -24.78 -6.79
C ARG A 9 15.13 -23.36 -6.38
N HIS A 10 14.81 -23.15 -5.11
CA HIS A 10 14.49 -21.84 -4.57
C HIS A 10 15.69 -20.89 -4.64
N SER A 11 16.89 -21.34 -4.28
CA SER A 11 18.13 -20.57 -4.45
C SER A 11 18.39 -20.21 -5.92
N LEU A 12 18.16 -21.13 -6.86
CA LEU A 12 18.28 -20.83 -8.30
C LEU A 12 17.22 -19.85 -8.80
N GLY A 13 15.99 -19.93 -8.29
CA GLY A 13 14.93 -18.97 -8.60
C GLY A 13 15.31 -17.54 -8.21
N LEU A 14 16.00 -17.39 -7.07
CA LEU A 14 16.54 -16.11 -6.59
C LEU A 14 17.77 -15.64 -7.38
N VAL A 15 18.58 -16.56 -7.92
CA VAL A 15 19.75 -16.23 -8.76
C VAL A 15 19.32 -15.72 -10.14
N PHE A 16 18.19 -16.21 -10.67
CA PHE A 16 17.62 -15.74 -11.94
C PHE A 16 16.53 -14.68 -11.75
N ASP A 17 16.50 -13.99 -10.59
CA ASP A 17 15.69 -12.79 -10.43
C ASP A 17 16.38 -11.70 -11.25
N ASP A 18 15.79 -11.29 -12.37
CA ASP A 18 16.39 -10.46 -13.44
C ASP A 18 16.72 -9.01 -13.01
N ASN A 19 17.01 -8.80 -11.73
CA ASN A 19 17.19 -7.52 -11.06
C ASN A 19 18.65 -7.31 -10.63
N LEU A 20 19.39 -6.56 -11.46
CA LEU A 20 20.78 -6.15 -11.25
C LEU A 20 21.04 -5.30 -9.97
N GLY A 21 19.99 -4.96 -9.22
CA GLY A 21 20.04 -4.09 -8.03
C GLY A 21 20.12 -4.81 -6.67
N THR A 22 20.22 -6.14 -6.63
CA THR A 22 20.24 -6.91 -5.36
C THR A 22 21.65 -7.43 -4.99
N ARG A 23 21.78 -8.21 -3.89
CA ARG A 23 23.07 -8.53 -3.20
C ARG A 23 24.21 -9.01 -4.13
N GLN A 24 25.45 -8.67 -3.74
CA GLN A 24 26.72 -8.80 -4.47
C GLN A 24 26.98 -10.11 -5.25
N TRP A 25 26.54 -11.28 -4.79
CA TRP A 25 26.80 -12.55 -5.49
C TRP A 25 25.83 -12.84 -6.65
N TYR A 26 24.63 -12.27 -6.65
CA TYR A 26 23.61 -12.51 -7.67
C TYR A 26 23.95 -11.74 -8.96
N ASN A 27 24.39 -10.49 -8.83
CA ASN A 27 24.79 -9.65 -9.96
C ASN A 27 25.95 -10.23 -10.79
N ILE A 28 26.85 -11.03 -10.18
CA ILE A 28 27.99 -11.63 -10.89
C ILE A 28 27.51 -12.60 -11.98
N VAL A 29 26.49 -13.41 -11.67
CA VAL A 29 25.93 -14.37 -12.64
C VAL A 29 25.31 -13.63 -13.82
N ASP A 30 24.54 -12.58 -13.55
CA ASP A 30 23.93 -11.75 -14.60
C ASP A 30 24.98 -11.06 -15.49
N TRP A 31 26.02 -10.49 -14.89
CA TRP A 31 27.14 -9.90 -15.65
C TRP A 31 27.89 -10.93 -16.49
N VAL A 32 28.05 -12.17 -15.99
CA VAL A 32 28.64 -13.26 -16.77
C VAL A 32 27.73 -13.66 -17.94
N ILE A 33 26.42 -13.73 -17.73
CA ILE A 33 25.45 -14.02 -18.80
C ILE A 33 25.50 -12.92 -19.87
N VAL A 34 25.48 -11.64 -19.46
CA VAL A 34 25.60 -10.50 -20.37
C VAL A 34 26.92 -10.55 -21.15
N PHE A 35 28.04 -10.82 -20.48
CA PHE A 35 29.33 -11.00 -21.15
C PHE A 35 29.31 -12.13 -22.17
N MET A 36 28.75 -13.30 -21.82
CA MET A 36 28.61 -14.43 -22.75
C MET A 36 27.71 -14.10 -23.94
N ILE A 37 26.65 -13.30 -23.75
CA ILE A 37 25.79 -12.83 -24.85
C ILE A 37 26.60 -11.93 -25.80
N LEU A 38 27.34 -10.96 -25.26
CA LEU A 38 28.17 -10.05 -26.04
C LEU A 38 29.28 -10.80 -26.78
N LEU A 39 29.99 -11.70 -26.09
CA LEU A 39 31.04 -12.55 -26.66
C LEU A 39 30.51 -13.37 -27.83
N SER A 40 29.35 -14.00 -27.64
CA SER A 40 28.71 -14.77 -28.71
C SER A 40 28.22 -13.89 -29.86
N SER A 41 27.75 -12.67 -29.59
CA SER A 41 27.29 -11.76 -30.65
C SER A 41 28.44 -11.25 -31.50
N VAL A 42 29.59 -10.95 -30.86
CA VAL A 42 30.83 -10.59 -31.54
C VAL A 42 31.37 -11.78 -32.35
N GLU A 43 31.34 -13.00 -31.81
CA GLU A 43 31.72 -14.21 -32.55
C GLU A 43 30.91 -14.37 -33.83
N ILE A 44 29.57 -14.29 -33.75
CA ILE A 44 28.69 -14.39 -34.91
C ILE A 44 29.06 -13.32 -35.94
N PHE A 45 29.26 -12.08 -35.51
CA PHE A 45 29.62 -10.98 -36.41
C PHE A 45 30.96 -11.21 -37.12
N VAL A 46 32.01 -11.58 -36.37
CA VAL A 46 33.35 -11.83 -36.92
C VAL A 46 33.37 -13.06 -37.83
N SER A 47 32.56 -14.08 -37.53
CA SER A 47 32.43 -15.28 -38.38
C SER A 47 31.89 -14.99 -39.80
N THR A 48 31.27 -13.82 -40.02
CA THR A 48 30.81 -13.41 -41.35
C THR A 48 31.91 -12.81 -42.22
N MET A 49 33.06 -12.46 -41.63
CA MET A 49 34.18 -11.83 -42.32
C MET A 49 35.18 -12.88 -42.84
N PRO A 50 35.94 -12.58 -43.91
CA PRO A 50 37.02 -13.45 -44.38
C PRO A 50 38.20 -13.40 -43.38
N VAL A 51 38.17 -14.27 -42.37
CA VAL A 51 39.20 -14.38 -41.33
C VAL A 51 40.10 -15.60 -41.54
N GLY A 52 41.35 -15.53 -41.06
CA GLY A 52 42.31 -16.62 -41.18
C GLY A 52 41.91 -17.89 -40.41
N ALA A 53 42.40 -19.06 -40.85
CA ALA A 53 42.03 -20.36 -40.29
C ALA A 53 42.35 -20.55 -38.79
N GLN A 54 43.31 -19.80 -38.25
CA GLN A 54 43.61 -19.80 -36.81
C GLN A 54 42.52 -19.07 -36.01
N VAL A 55 42.05 -17.93 -36.52
CA VAL A 55 40.96 -17.16 -35.90
C VAL A 55 39.65 -17.94 -35.98
N MET A 56 39.37 -18.58 -37.10
CA MET A 56 38.17 -19.41 -37.25
C MET A 56 38.08 -20.52 -36.20
N ARG A 57 39.19 -21.22 -35.93
CA ARG A 57 39.24 -22.25 -34.87
C ARG A 57 38.93 -21.70 -33.48
N VAL A 58 39.41 -20.48 -33.17
CA VAL A 58 39.11 -19.82 -31.89
C VAL A 58 37.62 -19.46 -31.80
N LEU A 59 37.03 -18.96 -32.89
CA LEU A 59 35.60 -18.65 -32.96
C LEU A 59 34.74 -19.91 -32.80
N ASP A 60 35.12 -21.03 -33.41
CA ASP A 60 34.43 -22.31 -33.26
C ASP A 60 34.43 -22.79 -31.80
N ILE A 61 35.56 -22.66 -31.09
CA ILE A 61 35.65 -22.99 -29.66
C ILE A 61 34.74 -22.07 -28.84
N ILE A 62 34.77 -20.76 -29.10
CA ILE A 62 33.90 -19.78 -28.42
C ILE A 62 32.42 -20.12 -28.66
N ASN A 63 32.05 -20.48 -29.89
CA ASN A 63 30.70 -20.89 -30.24
C ASN A 63 30.26 -22.13 -29.45
N GLU A 64 31.08 -23.19 -29.40
CA GLU A 64 30.76 -24.39 -28.63
C GLU A 64 30.62 -24.10 -27.13
N VAL A 65 31.56 -23.34 -26.55
CA VAL A 65 31.51 -22.98 -25.12
C VAL A 65 30.25 -22.17 -24.80
N THR A 66 29.95 -21.14 -25.58
CA THR A 66 28.78 -20.28 -25.37
C THR A 66 27.47 -21.04 -25.59
N LEU A 67 27.42 -21.97 -26.54
CA LEU A 67 26.27 -22.84 -26.75
C LEU A 67 25.98 -23.68 -25.51
N TRP A 68 26.96 -24.44 -25.02
CA TRP A 68 26.76 -25.31 -23.86
C TRP A 68 26.39 -24.52 -22.62
N PHE A 69 27.02 -23.35 -22.43
CA PHE A 69 26.66 -22.41 -21.37
C PHE A 69 25.17 -22.03 -21.44
N PHE A 70 24.67 -21.59 -22.60
CA PHE A 70 23.26 -21.18 -22.75
C PHE A 70 22.27 -22.35 -22.65
N ILE A 71 22.64 -23.55 -23.10
CA ILE A 71 21.80 -24.74 -22.91
C ILE A 71 21.58 -25.00 -21.43
N ILE A 72 22.66 -24.98 -20.64
CA ILE A 72 22.61 -25.20 -19.20
C ILE A 72 21.80 -24.09 -18.53
N GLU A 73 22.11 -22.83 -18.84
CA GLU A 73 21.45 -21.65 -18.28
C GLU A 73 19.93 -21.66 -18.53
N VAL A 74 19.50 -21.78 -19.79
CA VAL A 74 18.07 -21.77 -20.17
C VAL A 74 17.33 -22.98 -19.58
N THR A 75 17.96 -24.15 -19.54
CA THR A 75 17.35 -25.35 -18.94
C THR A 75 17.12 -25.16 -17.44
N LEU A 76 18.11 -24.64 -16.72
CA LEU A 76 17.99 -24.33 -15.29
C LEU A 76 16.94 -23.26 -15.03
N ARG A 77 16.86 -22.25 -15.89
CA ARG A 77 15.86 -21.17 -15.81
C ARG A 77 14.43 -21.67 -16.01
N ILE A 78 14.17 -22.49 -17.04
CA ILE A 78 12.86 -23.15 -17.27
C ILE A 78 12.51 -24.07 -16.09
N TRP A 79 13.51 -24.73 -15.50
CA TRP A 79 13.31 -25.62 -14.35
C TRP A 79 12.90 -24.85 -13.08
N ALA A 80 13.50 -23.67 -12.85
CA ALA A 80 13.26 -22.79 -11.70
C ALA A 80 12.08 -21.82 -11.86
N ALA A 81 11.53 -21.65 -13.07
CA ALA A 81 10.39 -20.76 -13.36
C ALA A 81 9.19 -20.83 -12.38
N PRO A 82 8.79 -22.00 -11.82
CA PRO A 82 7.69 -22.07 -10.86
C PRO A 82 7.92 -21.30 -9.54
N GLU A 83 9.17 -21.05 -9.15
CA GLU A 83 9.50 -20.28 -7.95
C GLU A 83 9.32 -18.78 -8.18
N GLN A 84 9.51 -18.31 -9.42
CA GLN A 84 9.32 -16.90 -9.80
C GLN A 84 7.84 -16.57 -9.99
N ASN A 85 7.06 -17.51 -10.53
CA ASN A 85 5.62 -17.35 -10.65
C ASN A 85 4.90 -18.70 -10.50
N PRO A 86 4.00 -18.86 -9.51
CA PRO A 86 3.23 -20.10 -9.32
C PRO A 86 2.45 -20.56 -10.57
N ARG A 87 2.12 -19.62 -11.48
CA ARG A 87 1.45 -19.90 -12.76
C ARG A 87 2.27 -20.75 -13.73
N PHE A 88 3.58 -20.89 -13.51
CA PHE A 88 4.47 -21.70 -14.34
C PHE A 88 4.72 -23.11 -13.78
N SER A 89 3.98 -23.53 -12.76
CA SER A 89 4.08 -24.87 -12.19
C SER A 89 3.59 -25.99 -13.16
N GLY A 90 4.25 -27.15 -13.09
CA GLY A 90 3.96 -28.31 -13.94
C GLY A 90 4.44 -28.18 -15.39
N LEU A 91 4.20 -29.22 -16.22
CA LEU A 91 4.63 -29.26 -17.62
C LEU A 91 3.93 -28.18 -18.48
N ARG A 92 2.62 -28.00 -18.29
CA ARG A 92 1.84 -26.96 -19.00
C ARG A 92 2.25 -25.55 -18.57
N GLY A 93 2.60 -25.34 -17.30
CA GLY A 93 3.09 -24.05 -16.81
C GLY A 93 4.46 -23.68 -17.38
N ARG A 94 5.37 -24.65 -17.52
CA ARG A 94 6.67 -24.43 -18.19
C ARG A 94 6.53 -24.15 -19.69
N LEU A 95 5.61 -24.82 -20.38
CA LEU A 95 5.33 -24.50 -21.78
C LEU A 95 4.79 -23.07 -21.92
N ARG A 96 3.96 -22.62 -20.98
CA ARG A 96 3.49 -21.23 -20.91
C ARG A 96 4.63 -20.24 -20.70
N TYR A 97 5.64 -20.59 -19.89
CA TYR A 97 6.87 -19.79 -19.76
C TYR A 97 7.59 -19.64 -21.11
N CYS A 98 7.80 -20.73 -21.86
CA CYS A 98 8.46 -20.68 -23.18
C CYS A 98 7.68 -19.84 -24.23
N LEU A 99 6.38 -19.60 -24.02
CA LEU A 99 5.55 -18.76 -24.87
C LEU A 99 5.50 -17.28 -24.42
N THR A 100 6.12 -16.93 -23.29
CA THR A 100 6.32 -15.52 -22.92
C THR A 100 7.35 -14.88 -23.84
N PHE A 101 7.36 -13.54 -23.96
CA PHE A 101 8.31 -12.82 -24.83
C PHE A 101 9.77 -13.23 -24.57
N TYR A 102 10.18 -13.20 -23.31
CA TYR A 102 11.54 -13.57 -22.89
C TYR A 102 11.82 -15.08 -22.98
N GLY A 103 10.85 -15.94 -22.63
CA GLY A 103 10.99 -17.39 -22.78
C GLY A 103 11.05 -17.85 -24.24
N PHE A 104 10.36 -17.14 -25.14
CA PHE A 104 10.41 -17.38 -26.59
C PHE A 104 11.77 -17.02 -27.15
N ILE A 105 12.31 -15.85 -26.77
CA ILE A 105 13.67 -15.43 -27.13
C ILE A 105 14.67 -16.48 -26.64
N ASP A 106 14.57 -16.94 -25.39
CA ASP A 106 15.46 -17.96 -24.83
C ASP A 106 15.37 -19.27 -25.61
N PHE A 107 14.15 -19.70 -25.92
CA PHE A 107 13.92 -20.94 -26.63
C PHE A 107 14.52 -20.91 -28.04
N VAL A 108 14.16 -19.90 -28.84
CA VAL A 108 14.56 -19.76 -30.25
C VAL A 108 16.07 -19.51 -30.40
N SER A 109 16.70 -18.84 -29.44
CA SER A 109 18.14 -18.54 -29.54
C SER A 109 19.07 -19.67 -29.06
N THR A 110 18.55 -20.68 -28.36
CA THR A 110 19.33 -21.82 -27.81
C THR A 110 18.98 -23.17 -28.44
N TYR A 111 17.71 -23.58 -28.44
CA TYR A 111 17.35 -24.97 -28.76
C TYR A 111 17.35 -25.34 -30.25
N PRO A 112 17.01 -24.46 -31.20
CA PRO A 112 17.03 -24.82 -32.62
C PRO A 112 18.41 -25.29 -33.11
N PHE A 113 19.49 -24.89 -32.44
CA PHE A 113 20.84 -25.33 -32.74
C PHE A 113 21.16 -26.76 -32.23
N ILE A 114 20.38 -27.30 -31.31
CA ILE A 114 20.55 -28.70 -30.90
C ILE A 114 20.11 -29.63 -32.04
N ILE A 115 19.13 -29.20 -32.84
CA ILE A 115 18.52 -29.99 -33.92
C ILE A 115 19.57 -30.40 -34.98
N GLN A 116 20.56 -29.54 -35.29
CA GLN A 116 21.62 -29.88 -36.27
C GLN A 116 22.53 -31.03 -35.83
N TYR A 117 22.62 -31.35 -34.53
CA TYR A 117 23.41 -32.50 -34.05
C TYR A 117 22.64 -33.82 -34.16
N PHE A 118 21.30 -33.78 -34.15
CA PHE A 118 20.45 -34.98 -34.18
C PHE A 118 19.81 -35.24 -35.54
N CYS A 119 19.72 -34.23 -36.41
CA CYS A 119 19.07 -34.34 -37.71
C CYS A 119 19.92 -33.65 -38.81
N PRO A 120 20.23 -34.33 -39.93
CA PRO A 120 20.88 -33.69 -41.07
C PRO A 120 19.89 -32.73 -41.76
N LEU A 121 20.15 -31.44 -41.65
CA LEU A 121 19.31 -30.38 -42.23
C LEU A 121 19.89 -29.86 -43.55
N PRO A 122 19.04 -29.42 -44.50
CA PRO A 122 19.49 -28.78 -45.73
C PRO A 122 20.26 -27.48 -45.43
N LEU A 123 21.23 -27.13 -46.30
CA LEU A 123 22.13 -25.98 -46.12
C LEU A 123 21.38 -24.65 -45.87
N GLY A 124 20.21 -24.47 -46.49
CA GLY A 124 19.35 -23.30 -46.26
C GLY A 124 18.80 -23.24 -44.83
N ALA A 125 18.36 -24.38 -44.28
CA ALA A 125 17.88 -24.45 -42.90
C ALA A 125 19.02 -24.21 -41.89
N LEU A 126 20.20 -24.77 -42.15
CA LEU A 126 21.40 -24.50 -41.32
C LEU A 126 21.77 -23.01 -41.31
N ARG A 127 21.63 -22.33 -42.45
CA ARG A 127 21.86 -20.88 -42.54
C ARG A 127 20.86 -20.08 -41.70
N ILE A 128 19.57 -20.44 -41.76
CA ILE A 128 18.52 -19.79 -40.96
C ILE A 128 18.77 -20.01 -39.46
N LEU A 129 19.09 -21.24 -39.04
CA LEU A 129 19.43 -21.57 -37.65
C LEU A 129 20.67 -20.81 -37.16
N ARG A 130 21.68 -20.65 -38.03
CA ARG A 130 22.89 -19.89 -37.74
C ARG A 130 22.59 -18.41 -37.50
N THR A 131 21.70 -17.81 -38.32
CA THR A 131 21.29 -16.41 -38.19
C THR A 131 20.37 -16.19 -36.99
N ALA A 132 19.48 -17.14 -36.68
CA ALA A 132 18.59 -17.07 -35.51
C ALA A 132 19.37 -16.89 -34.19
N ARG A 133 20.65 -17.27 -34.14
CA ARG A 133 21.52 -17.02 -32.98
C ARG A 133 21.64 -15.54 -32.62
N ILE A 134 21.52 -14.60 -33.58
CA ILE A 134 21.57 -13.16 -33.31
C ILE A 134 20.43 -12.70 -32.39
N ILE A 135 19.33 -13.46 -32.34
CA ILE A 135 18.19 -13.19 -31.45
C ILE A 135 18.62 -13.21 -29.97
N ARG A 136 19.72 -13.89 -29.62
CA ARG A 136 20.26 -13.87 -28.24
C ARG A 136 20.65 -12.48 -27.76
N VAL A 137 20.97 -11.53 -28.66
CA VAL A 137 21.23 -10.13 -28.30
C VAL A 137 20.03 -9.51 -27.57
N PHE A 138 18.80 -9.86 -27.99
CA PHE A 138 17.59 -9.37 -27.32
C PHE A 138 17.46 -9.85 -25.88
N ARG A 139 18.18 -10.91 -25.45
CA ARG A 139 18.19 -11.30 -24.02
C ARG A 139 18.73 -10.21 -23.11
N ILE A 140 19.58 -9.31 -23.61
CA ILE A 140 20.12 -8.17 -22.85
C ILE A 140 18.99 -7.25 -22.37
N THR A 141 17.91 -7.11 -23.16
CA THR A 141 16.76 -6.24 -22.82
C THR A 141 16.09 -6.62 -21.50
N ARG A 142 16.20 -7.89 -21.09
CA ARG A 142 15.68 -8.39 -19.80
C ARG A 142 16.36 -7.74 -18.60
N TYR A 143 17.66 -7.45 -18.72
CA TYR A 143 18.47 -6.88 -17.65
C TYR A 143 18.38 -5.35 -17.61
N ALA A 144 17.72 -4.73 -18.60
CA ALA A 144 17.54 -3.29 -18.67
C ALA A 144 16.24 -2.87 -17.99
N SER A 145 16.32 -2.35 -16.76
CA SER A 145 15.13 -1.88 -16.01
C SER A 145 14.29 -0.86 -16.79
N SER A 146 14.90 -0.06 -17.67
CA SER A 146 14.20 0.91 -18.51
C SER A 146 13.29 0.28 -19.56
N PHE A 147 13.61 -0.93 -20.04
CA PHE A 147 12.74 -1.66 -20.99
C PHE A 147 11.48 -2.20 -20.32
N ASN A 148 11.56 -2.58 -19.05
CA ASN A 148 10.38 -2.98 -18.28
C ASN A 148 9.44 -1.79 -18.08
N LEU A 149 9.98 -0.61 -17.73
CA LEU A 149 9.20 0.62 -17.62
C LEU A 149 8.56 1.00 -18.98
N LEU A 150 9.31 0.92 -20.08
CA LEU A 150 8.79 1.11 -21.43
C LEU A 150 7.67 0.11 -21.77
N SER A 151 7.85 -1.17 -21.44
CA SER A 151 6.85 -2.21 -21.68
C SER A 151 5.56 -1.94 -20.91
N ASP A 152 5.67 -1.48 -19.67
CA ASP A 152 4.50 -1.18 -18.85
C ASP A 152 3.77 0.08 -19.36
N SER A 153 4.50 1.14 -19.73
CA SER A 153 3.92 2.32 -20.40
C SER A 153 3.21 1.96 -21.71
N ILE A 154 3.79 1.05 -22.53
CA ILE A 154 3.14 0.57 -23.76
C ILE A 154 1.84 -0.17 -23.46
N LYS A 155 1.83 -1.04 -22.44
CA LYS A 155 0.62 -1.81 -22.07
C LYS A 155 -0.49 -0.88 -21.60
N GLU A 156 -0.14 0.16 -20.85
CA GLU A 156 -1.08 1.16 -20.35
C GLU A 156 -1.68 1.98 -21.50
N LYS A 157 -0.84 2.44 -22.43
CA LYS A 157 -1.28 3.24 -23.60
C LYS A 157 -1.65 2.41 -24.84
N ARG A 158 -1.80 1.10 -24.70
CA ARG A 158 -2.02 0.18 -25.85
C ARG A 158 -3.26 0.55 -26.67
N ASN A 159 -4.33 0.99 -26.00
CA ASN A 159 -5.59 1.31 -26.66
C ASN A 159 -5.45 2.59 -27.49
N GLU A 160 -4.79 3.61 -26.94
CA GLU A 160 -4.50 4.87 -27.64
C GLU A 160 -3.59 4.62 -28.85
N LEU A 161 -2.58 3.77 -28.70
CA LEU A 161 -1.68 3.37 -29.78
C LEU A 161 -2.42 2.59 -30.89
N LEU A 162 -3.29 1.66 -30.52
CA LEU A 162 -4.07 0.88 -31.49
C LEU A 162 -5.07 1.76 -32.26
N VAL A 163 -5.80 2.64 -31.57
CA VAL A 163 -6.79 3.52 -32.20
C VAL A 163 -6.12 4.49 -33.17
N SER A 164 -4.99 5.10 -32.77
CA SER A 164 -4.24 6.01 -33.63
C SER A 164 -3.68 5.30 -34.88
N MET A 165 -3.11 4.11 -34.71
CA MET A 165 -2.62 3.29 -35.83
C MET A 165 -3.74 2.83 -36.76
N GLN A 166 -4.89 2.41 -36.22
CA GLN A 166 -6.05 2.03 -37.03
C GLN A 166 -6.57 3.19 -37.87
N PHE A 167 -6.69 4.38 -37.27
CA PHE A 167 -7.09 5.58 -37.99
C PHE A 167 -6.16 5.86 -39.18
N LEU A 168 -4.84 5.80 -38.95
CA LEU A 168 -3.84 6.00 -40.01
C LEU A 168 -3.95 4.94 -41.10
N VAL A 169 -4.00 3.66 -40.75
CA VAL A 169 -4.13 2.56 -41.74
C VAL A 169 -5.38 2.72 -42.61
N ILE A 170 -6.53 3.09 -42.02
CA ILE A 170 -7.79 3.26 -42.75
C ILE A 170 -7.69 4.44 -43.73
N ILE A 171 -7.17 5.60 -43.29
CA ILE A 171 -7.04 6.76 -44.18
C ILE A 171 -6.01 6.50 -45.30
N THR A 172 -4.89 5.82 -45.01
CA THR A 172 -3.92 5.39 -46.04
C THR A 172 -4.58 4.48 -47.05
N PHE A 173 -5.37 3.52 -46.59
CA PHE A 173 -6.04 2.57 -47.47
C PHE A 173 -7.02 3.28 -48.42
N ILE A 174 -7.83 4.23 -47.91
CA ILE A 174 -8.71 5.05 -48.74
C ILE A 174 -7.92 5.84 -49.78
N LEU A 175 -6.86 6.54 -49.36
CA LEU A 175 -6.01 7.33 -50.26
C LEU A 175 -5.32 6.46 -51.32
N SER A 176 -4.93 5.23 -50.96
CA SER A 176 -4.31 4.29 -51.90
C SER A 176 -5.27 3.81 -52.99
N ILE A 177 -6.56 3.63 -52.67
CA ILE A 177 -7.59 3.30 -53.67
C ILE A 177 -7.84 4.51 -54.57
N MET A 178 -7.92 5.71 -54.00
CA MET A 178 -8.05 6.94 -54.80
C MET A 178 -6.86 7.10 -55.75
N MET A 179 -5.65 6.85 -55.26
CA MET A 179 -4.42 6.86 -56.06
C MET A 179 -4.50 5.91 -57.25
N TYR A 180 -4.98 4.68 -57.03
CA TYR A 180 -5.22 3.72 -58.11
C TYR A 180 -6.19 4.27 -59.16
N VAL A 181 -7.34 4.80 -58.74
CA VAL A 181 -8.37 5.31 -59.66
C VAL A 181 -7.83 6.43 -60.56
N TYR A 182 -7.01 7.33 -60.02
CA TYR A 182 -6.46 8.45 -60.79
C TYR A 182 -5.24 8.10 -61.64
N GLU A 183 -4.35 7.23 -61.17
CA GLU A 183 -3.10 6.91 -61.87
C GLU A 183 -3.20 5.70 -62.80
N HIS A 184 -4.16 4.78 -62.62
CA HIS A 184 -4.25 3.56 -63.43
C HIS A 184 -4.37 3.83 -64.93
N ASN A 185 -5.18 4.81 -65.33
CA ASN A 185 -5.35 5.17 -66.74
C ASN A 185 -4.11 5.89 -67.32
N ALA A 186 -3.33 6.57 -66.48
CA ALA A 186 -2.14 7.32 -66.90
C ALA A 186 -0.88 6.44 -66.93
N GLN A 187 -0.79 5.46 -66.03
CA GLN A 187 0.35 4.56 -65.85
C GLN A 187 -0.11 3.11 -65.58
N PRO A 188 -0.74 2.43 -66.56
CA PRO A 188 -1.30 1.10 -66.36
C PRO A 188 -0.24 0.03 -66.04
N GLU A 189 0.99 0.19 -66.54
CA GLU A 189 2.12 -0.71 -66.28
C GLU A 189 2.62 -0.62 -64.83
N VAL A 190 2.50 0.56 -64.21
CA VAL A 190 2.99 0.84 -62.85
C VAL A 190 1.90 0.52 -61.83
N TYR A 191 0.71 1.08 -62.01
CA TYR A 191 -0.45 0.90 -61.15
C TYR A 191 -1.41 -0.14 -61.75
N HIS A 192 -0.90 -1.33 -62.06
CA HIS A 192 -1.68 -2.39 -62.72
C HIS A 192 -2.81 -2.96 -61.84
N ASN A 193 -2.69 -2.89 -60.52
CA ASN A 193 -3.73 -3.28 -59.58
C ASN A 193 -3.75 -2.38 -58.34
N GLY A 194 -4.87 -2.36 -57.62
CA GLY A 194 -5.00 -1.56 -56.40
C GLY A 194 -4.03 -1.96 -55.29
N PHE A 195 -3.56 -3.22 -55.28
CA PHE A 195 -2.57 -3.70 -54.31
C PHE A 195 -1.22 -2.98 -54.46
N LYS A 196 -0.79 -2.68 -55.70
CA LYS A 196 0.41 -1.87 -55.93
C LYS A 196 0.27 -0.46 -55.37
N SER A 197 -0.91 0.17 -55.49
CA SER A 197 -1.15 1.49 -54.90
C SER A 197 -1.13 1.46 -53.37
N VAL A 198 -1.64 0.39 -52.76
CA VAL A 198 -1.55 0.16 -51.30
C VAL A 198 -0.08 0.02 -50.89
N VAL A 199 0.67 -0.87 -51.54
CA VAL A 199 2.09 -1.08 -51.24
C VAL A 199 2.88 0.22 -51.44
N TRP A 200 2.59 0.98 -52.49
CA TRP A 200 3.21 2.29 -52.74
C TRP A 200 2.96 3.26 -51.58
N ALA A 201 1.70 3.42 -51.15
CA ALA A 201 1.34 4.35 -50.08
C ALA A 201 1.97 3.98 -48.73
N PHE A 202 2.03 2.69 -48.39
CA PHE A 202 2.67 2.22 -47.16
C PHE A 202 4.21 2.25 -47.23
N ALA A 203 4.81 1.94 -48.38
CA ALA A 203 6.26 2.03 -48.56
C ALA A 203 6.76 3.47 -48.36
N GLN A 204 5.97 4.46 -48.76
CA GLN A 204 6.30 5.87 -48.60
C GLN A 204 6.47 6.28 -47.11
N TYR A 205 5.78 5.61 -46.18
CA TYR A 205 5.91 5.88 -44.75
C TYR A 205 7.27 5.52 -44.17
N ILE A 206 7.94 4.53 -44.76
CA ILE A 206 9.25 4.04 -44.32
C ILE A 206 10.38 4.49 -45.26
N GLY A 207 10.09 5.36 -46.23
CA GLY A 207 11.06 5.83 -47.22
C GLY A 207 11.45 4.80 -48.28
N ASP A 208 10.58 3.80 -48.52
CA ASP A 208 10.74 2.73 -49.51
C ASP A 208 12.16 2.13 -49.62
N PRO A 209 12.71 1.55 -48.54
CA PRO A 209 14.07 1.00 -48.54
C PRO A 209 14.25 -0.18 -49.51
N GLY A 210 13.14 -0.81 -49.92
CA GLY A 210 13.14 -1.94 -50.85
C GLY A 210 12.92 -1.54 -52.30
N GLN A 211 12.79 -0.24 -52.61
CA GLN A 211 12.54 0.28 -53.97
C GLN A 211 11.29 -0.34 -54.63
N PHE A 212 10.28 -0.67 -53.83
CA PHE A 212 9.03 -1.27 -54.32
C PHE A 212 8.06 -0.21 -54.88
N ALA A 213 8.32 1.07 -54.61
CA ALA A 213 7.45 2.22 -54.82
C ALA A 213 8.16 3.40 -55.52
N ASP A 214 9.31 3.16 -56.17
CA ASP A 214 10.11 4.17 -56.89
C ASP A 214 9.49 4.61 -58.24
N THR A 215 8.20 4.92 -58.22
CA THR A 215 7.43 5.38 -59.37
C THR A 215 6.47 6.48 -58.92
N PRO A 216 6.83 7.76 -59.06
CA PRO A 216 5.99 8.87 -58.62
C PRO A 216 4.75 9.05 -59.53
N PRO A 217 3.61 9.51 -58.97
CA PRO A 217 2.41 9.83 -59.76
C PRO A 217 2.67 10.91 -60.80
N VAL A 218 2.07 10.76 -61.97
CA VAL A 218 2.19 11.73 -63.06
C VAL A 218 0.99 12.67 -63.12
N THR A 219 -0.19 12.26 -62.62
CA THR A 219 -1.39 13.09 -62.67
C THR A 219 -1.39 14.15 -61.57
N VAL A 220 -2.04 15.29 -61.82
CA VAL A 220 -2.24 16.34 -60.82
C VAL A 220 -2.96 15.81 -59.56
N PRO A 221 -4.11 15.12 -59.65
CA PRO A 221 -4.76 14.55 -58.46
C PRO A 221 -3.90 13.50 -57.75
N GLY A 222 -3.16 12.65 -58.47
CA GLY A 222 -2.25 11.69 -57.85
C GLY A 222 -1.09 12.35 -57.10
N ARG A 223 -0.53 13.44 -57.63
CA ARG A 223 0.49 14.25 -56.92
C ARG A 223 -0.04 14.88 -55.64
N ILE A 224 -1.29 15.36 -55.64
CA ILE A 224 -1.94 15.88 -54.42
C ILE A 224 -2.09 14.77 -53.37
N ILE A 225 -2.56 13.58 -53.78
CA ILE A 225 -2.67 12.42 -52.90
C ILE A 225 -1.30 12.02 -52.34
N ALA A 226 -0.26 12.00 -53.16
CA ALA A 226 1.11 11.73 -52.72
C ALA A 226 1.61 12.72 -51.67
N CYS A 227 1.31 14.02 -51.81
CA CYS A 227 1.62 15.01 -50.78
C CYS A 227 0.90 14.72 -49.45
N ILE A 228 -0.39 14.36 -49.49
CA ILE A 228 -1.16 13.99 -48.29
C ILE A 228 -0.58 12.73 -47.64
N VAL A 229 -0.25 11.71 -48.43
CA VAL A 229 0.42 10.49 -47.96
C VAL A 229 1.77 10.84 -47.33
N GLY A 230 2.56 11.74 -47.93
CA GLY A 230 3.82 12.22 -47.35
C GLY A 230 3.65 12.85 -45.97
N VAL A 231 2.65 13.71 -45.78
CA VAL A 231 2.33 14.31 -44.47
C VAL A 231 1.87 13.25 -43.46
N LEU A 232 1.02 12.31 -43.88
CA LEU A 232 0.60 11.19 -43.03
C LEU A 232 1.78 10.27 -42.65
N GLY A 233 2.81 10.17 -43.49
CA GLY A 233 4.05 9.46 -43.18
C GLY A 233 4.84 10.08 -42.03
N ILE A 234 4.74 11.40 -41.83
CA ILE A 234 5.27 12.03 -40.61
C ILE A 234 4.39 11.67 -39.41
N ALA A 235 3.07 11.68 -39.57
CA ALA A 235 2.12 11.39 -38.51
C ALA A 235 2.22 9.94 -37.98
N ILE A 236 2.44 8.95 -38.85
CA ILE A 236 2.53 7.54 -38.44
C ILE A 236 3.73 7.23 -37.56
N VAL A 237 4.81 8.01 -37.67
CA VAL A 237 5.98 7.90 -36.78
C VAL A 237 5.81 8.81 -35.56
N ALA A 238 5.31 10.03 -35.75
CA ALA A 238 5.21 11.03 -34.69
C ALA A 238 4.17 10.67 -33.62
N VAL A 239 3.01 10.11 -34.00
CA VAL A 239 1.93 9.81 -33.04
C VAL A 239 2.32 8.72 -32.03
N PRO A 240 2.83 7.54 -32.44
CA PRO A 240 3.36 6.55 -31.50
C PRO A 240 4.47 7.11 -30.63
N ALA A 241 5.43 7.84 -31.22
CA ALA A 241 6.54 8.42 -30.47
C ALA A 241 6.03 9.40 -29.39
N GLY A 242 5.04 10.24 -29.71
CA GLY A 242 4.40 11.16 -28.77
C GLY A 242 3.65 10.46 -27.64
N ILE A 243 2.83 9.45 -27.96
CA ILE A 243 2.08 8.67 -26.97
C ILE A 243 3.04 7.93 -26.03
N LEU A 244 4.07 7.29 -26.58
CA LEU A 244 5.08 6.58 -25.80
C LEU A 244 5.88 7.54 -24.90
N GLY A 245 6.26 8.71 -25.42
CA GLY A 245 6.96 9.74 -24.65
C GLY A 245 6.12 10.23 -23.46
N ALA A 246 4.83 10.51 -23.69
CA ALA A 246 3.92 10.92 -22.62
C ALA A 246 3.74 9.80 -21.57
N GLY A 247 3.51 8.56 -22.01
CA GLY A 247 3.35 7.42 -21.10
C GLY A 247 4.62 7.07 -20.30
N PHE A 248 5.81 7.33 -20.87
CA PHE A 248 7.07 7.15 -20.16
C PHE A 248 7.25 8.20 -19.05
N THR A 249 6.97 9.47 -19.36
CA THR A 249 7.00 10.56 -18.38
C THR A 249 6.00 10.32 -17.25
N GLU A 250 4.76 9.96 -17.58
CA GLU A 250 3.71 9.63 -16.61
C GLU A 250 4.11 8.45 -15.70
N ALA A 251 4.71 7.39 -16.25
CA ALA A 251 5.18 6.26 -15.46
C ALA A 251 6.33 6.64 -14.50
N ILE A 252 7.24 7.52 -14.92
CA ILE A 252 8.31 8.04 -14.05
C ILE A 252 7.73 8.91 -12.94
N GLU A 253 6.80 9.82 -13.28
CA GLU A 253 6.14 10.70 -12.32
C GLU A 253 5.38 9.90 -11.26
N ASN A 254 4.58 8.90 -11.68
CA ASN A 254 3.85 8.02 -10.77
C ASN A 254 4.78 7.24 -9.84
N ARG A 255 5.91 6.73 -10.36
CA ARG A 255 6.91 6.03 -9.54
C ARG A 255 7.58 6.96 -8.52
N ASN A 256 7.95 8.17 -8.95
CA ASN A 256 8.54 9.18 -8.06
C ASN A 256 7.54 9.64 -7.01
N TYR A 257 6.28 9.84 -7.38
CA TYR A 257 5.19 10.19 -6.48
C TYR A 257 4.98 9.09 -5.41
N ALA A 258 4.87 7.82 -5.82
CA ALA A 258 4.72 6.71 -4.87
C ALA A 258 5.92 6.59 -3.91
N ALA A 259 7.14 6.75 -4.42
CA ALA A 259 8.34 6.79 -3.59
C ALA A 259 8.32 7.97 -2.60
N LYS A 260 7.87 9.15 -3.05
CA LYS A 260 7.74 10.36 -2.22
C LYS A 260 6.69 10.19 -1.13
N VAL A 261 5.53 9.63 -1.44
CA VAL A 261 4.49 9.30 -0.46
C VAL A 261 5.06 8.35 0.59
N THR A 262 5.76 7.29 0.18
CA THR A 262 6.39 6.34 1.11
C THR A 262 7.43 7.00 2.02
N GLU A 263 8.26 7.88 1.47
CA GLU A 263 9.23 8.67 2.24
C GLU A 263 8.53 9.58 3.27
N ASN A 264 7.48 10.28 2.83
CA ASN A 264 6.71 11.22 3.63
C ASN A 264 5.91 10.51 4.74
N SER A 265 5.32 9.35 4.47
CA SER A 265 4.68 8.48 5.47
C SER A 265 5.66 8.03 6.54
N ASN A 266 6.91 7.72 6.17
CA ASN A 266 7.96 7.40 7.13
C ASN A 266 8.39 8.60 7.98
N LYS A 267 8.47 9.81 7.40
CA LYS A 267 8.73 11.06 8.15
C LYS A 267 7.60 11.34 9.13
N LEU A 268 6.35 11.22 8.69
CA LEU A 268 5.17 11.38 9.53
C LEU A 268 5.20 10.40 10.70
N ARG A 269 5.50 9.13 10.45
CA ARG A 269 5.63 8.10 11.49
C ARG A 269 6.67 8.48 12.55
N LYS A 270 7.84 8.98 12.13
CA LYS A 270 8.88 9.46 13.05
C LYS A 270 8.45 10.69 13.87
N ALA A 271 7.55 11.53 13.37
CA ALA A 271 7.02 12.68 14.11
C ALA A 271 6.21 12.28 15.35
N PHE A 272 5.67 11.06 15.37
CA PHE A 272 4.96 10.45 16.51
C PHE A 272 5.87 9.54 17.36
N GLN A 273 7.17 9.80 17.38
CA GLN A 273 8.07 9.19 18.36
C GLN A 273 7.64 9.55 19.79
N ARG A 274 7.71 8.57 20.70
CA ARG A 274 7.46 8.79 22.12
C ARG A 274 8.38 9.86 22.68
N LYS A 275 7.82 10.77 23.45
CA LYS A 275 8.53 11.82 24.16
C LYS A 275 8.37 11.63 25.66
N LEU A 276 9.40 12.00 26.41
CA LEU A 276 9.34 11.97 27.87
C LEU A 276 8.31 12.99 28.35
N ASP A 277 7.23 12.49 28.94
CA ASP A 277 6.33 13.27 29.77
C ASP A 277 7.01 13.50 31.12
N ARG A 278 7.44 14.74 31.37
CA ARG A 278 8.22 15.08 32.58
C ARG A 278 7.45 14.82 33.88
N PRO A 279 6.15 15.17 33.99
CA PRO A 279 5.41 14.95 35.23
C PRO A 279 5.25 13.46 35.58
N SER A 280 4.94 12.59 34.61
CA SER A 280 4.77 11.15 34.87
C SER A 280 6.08 10.35 34.82
N GLY A 281 7.09 10.83 34.11
CA GLY A 281 8.34 10.10 33.83
C GLY A 281 8.20 9.03 32.73
N PHE A 282 7.06 8.96 32.03
CA PHE A 282 6.83 7.98 30.96
C PHE A 282 7.16 8.54 29.57
N GLN A 283 7.51 7.64 28.65
CA GLN A 283 7.67 7.90 27.22
C GLN A 283 6.31 7.76 26.53
N VAL A 284 5.69 8.88 26.18
CA VAL A 284 4.32 8.93 25.65
C VAL A 284 4.26 9.46 24.23
N VAL A 285 3.32 8.93 23.45
CA VAL A 285 2.96 9.40 22.11
C VAL A 285 2.06 10.62 22.28
N LEU A 286 2.36 11.69 21.56
CA LEU A 286 1.47 12.86 21.51
C LEU A 286 0.11 12.44 20.91
N PRO A 287 -1.02 12.89 21.47
CA PRO A 287 -2.34 12.53 20.96
C PRO A 287 -2.51 13.01 19.52
N PHE A 288 -1.92 14.16 19.17
CA PHE A 288 -1.92 14.69 17.81
C PHE A 288 -0.69 15.57 17.55
N ASN A 289 -0.42 15.85 16.28
CA ASN A 289 0.42 16.95 15.82
C ASN A 289 -0.39 17.81 14.84
N THR A 290 -0.44 19.13 15.04
CA THR A 290 -1.14 20.01 14.08
C THR A 290 -0.45 19.98 12.72
N VAL A 291 -1.22 20.18 11.65
CA VAL A 291 -0.67 20.23 10.28
C VAL A 291 0.42 21.30 10.20
N ALA A 292 0.17 22.50 10.73
CA ALA A 292 1.18 23.57 10.80
C ALA A 292 2.46 23.15 11.54
N SER A 293 2.34 22.39 12.64
CA SER A 293 3.52 21.86 13.35
C SER A 293 4.29 20.84 12.52
N LEU A 294 3.59 20.00 11.76
CA LEU A 294 4.21 19.01 10.88
C LEU A 294 4.89 19.69 9.69
N GLN A 295 4.30 20.72 9.10
CA GLN A 295 4.92 21.52 8.05
C GLN A 295 6.23 22.13 8.54
N ALA A 296 6.22 22.74 9.72
CA ALA A 296 7.42 23.35 10.31
C ALA A 296 8.50 22.31 10.67
N LYS A 297 8.11 21.14 11.21
CA LYS A 297 9.06 20.11 11.66
C LYS A 297 9.63 19.26 10.53
N LEU A 298 8.82 18.93 9.53
CA LEU A 298 9.13 17.97 8.49
C LEU A 298 9.41 18.63 7.13
N SER A 299 9.20 19.94 7.02
CA SER A 299 9.29 20.69 5.75
C SER A 299 8.43 20.08 4.65
N MET A 300 7.25 19.59 5.03
CA MET A 300 6.26 19.00 4.12
C MET A 300 5.16 20.02 3.80
N THR A 301 4.59 19.94 2.60
CA THR A 301 3.38 20.70 2.26
C THR A 301 2.14 20.08 2.91
N THR A 302 1.02 20.80 2.91
CA THR A 302 -0.26 20.26 3.40
C THR A 302 -0.67 19.01 2.61
N ASP A 303 -0.57 19.06 1.28
CA ASP A 303 -0.93 17.94 0.41
C ASP A 303 -0.04 16.73 0.65
N GLU A 304 1.26 16.93 0.86
CA GLU A 304 2.19 15.85 1.21
C GLU A 304 1.82 15.18 2.54
N ILE A 305 1.35 15.94 3.53
CA ILE A 305 0.89 15.40 4.82
C ILE A 305 -0.42 14.62 4.62
N VAL A 306 -1.39 15.18 3.90
CA VAL A 306 -2.68 14.54 3.62
C VAL A 306 -2.48 13.23 2.86
N ASN A 307 -1.64 13.24 1.81
CA ASN A 307 -1.30 12.05 1.03
C ASN A 307 -0.56 11.00 1.86
N ALA A 308 0.33 11.42 2.78
CA ALA A 308 1.00 10.51 3.69
C ALA A 308 0.03 9.85 4.68
N VAL A 309 -0.93 10.61 5.23
CA VAL A 309 -1.98 10.11 6.13
C VAL A 309 -2.89 9.10 5.42
N ASN A 310 -3.31 9.40 4.19
CA ASN A 310 -4.20 8.55 3.40
C ASN A 310 -3.47 7.38 2.69
N SER A 311 -2.16 7.26 2.86
CA SER A 311 -1.39 6.20 2.22
C SER A 311 -1.64 4.84 2.87
N GLU A 312 -1.69 3.78 2.05
CA GLU A 312 -1.74 2.39 2.55
C GLU A 312 -0.54 2.03 3.44
N HIS A 313 0.58 2.75 3.28
CA HIS A 313 1.79 2.58 4.08
C HIS A 313 1.68 3.13 5.51
N ALA A 314 0.61 3.84 5.86
CA ALA A 314 0.44 4.49 7.16
C ALA A 314 -1.01 4.38 7.70
N PRO A 315 -1.57 3.16 7.87
CA PRO A 315 -2.98 2.95 8.22
C PRO A 315 -3.38 3.40 9.63
N HIS A 316 -2.43 3.97 10.39
CA HIS A 316 -2.56 4.31 11.80
C HIS A 316 -2.68 5.82 12.03
N PHE A 317 -2.86 6.61 10.96
CA PHE A 317 -3.04 8.06 11.06
C PHE A 317 -4.41 8.48 10.55
N ARG A 318 -4.92 9.58 11.10
CA ARG A 318 -6.13 10.24 10.60
C ARG A 318 -6.03 11.74 10.78
N LEU A 319 -6.66 12.48 9.88
CA LEU A 319 -6.84 13.93 10.04
C LEU A 319 -8.01 14.18 10.99
N VAL A 320 -7.86 15.11 11.92
CA VAL A 320 -8.87 15.53 12.90
C VAL A 320 -8.95 17.04 12.95
N ASN A 321 -10.13 17.56 13.28
CA ASN A 321 -10.28 18.97 13.60
C ASN A 321 -10.40 19.13 15.12
N LEU A 322 -9.47 19.86 15.72
CA LEU A 322 -9.43 20.04 17.17
C LEU A 322 -10.53 20.97 17.69
N ALA A 323 -11.21 21.73 16.82
CA ALA A 323 -12.33 22.59 17.21
C ALA A 323 -13.49 21.78 17.83
N SER A 324 -13.67 20.51 17.45
CA SER A 324 -14.68 19.63 18.05
C SER A 324 -14.44 19.34 19.54
N SER A 325 -13.19 19.47 20.00
CA SER A 325 -12.79 19.21 21.39
C SER A 325 -12.99 20.39 22.34
N VAL A 326 -13.58 21.48 21.86
CA VAL A 326 -13.75 22.72 22.62
C VAL A 326 -15.23 23.13 22.58
N PRO A 327 -15.84 23.54 23.72
CA PRO A 327 -17.19 24.05 23.72
C PRO A 327 -17.35 25.29 22.83
N VAL A 328 -18.51 25.43 22.19
CA VAL A 328 -18.83 26.59 21.34
C VAL A 328 -18.72 27.91 22.10
N SER A 329 -18.99 27.89 23.41
CA SER A 329 -18.86 29.06 24.30
C SER A 329 -17.46 29.66 24.32
N ARG A 330 -16.41 28.84 24.12
CA ARG A 330 -15.01 29.27 24.15
C ARG A 330 -14.49 29.78 22.80
N GLN A 331 -15.32 29.75 21.73
CA GLN A 331 -14.98 30.18 20.36
C GLN A 331 -13.62 29.62 19.86
N SER A 332 -13.62 28.38 19.36
CA SER A 332 -12.41 27.74 18.82
C SER A 332 -12.25 28.00 17.32
N ALA A 333 -11.00 28.22 16.88
CA ALA A 333 -10.64 28.18 15.47
C ALA A 333 -10.49 26.73 15.00
N ASP A 334 -10.80 26.48 13.73
CA ASP A 334 -10.53 25.19 13.09
C ASP A 334 -9.03 24.93 13.01
N ILE A 335 -8.58 23.88 13.69
CA ILE A 335 -7.18 23.46 13.71
C ILE A 335 -7.13 22.02 13.25
N ILE A 336 -6.65 21.82 12.03
CA ILE A 336 -6.43 20.47 11.49
C ILE A 336 -5.16 19.89 12.11
N ALA A 337 -5.28 18.66 12.59
CA ALA A 337 -4.18 17.91 13.15
C ALA A 337 -4.20 16.47 12.63
N VAL A 338 -3.05 15.82 12.73
CA VAL A 338 -2.90 14.38 12.52
C VAL A 338 -2.94 13.72 13.88
N GLU A 339 -3.77 12.69 14.03
CA GLU A 339 -3.83 11.81 15.18
C GLU A 339 -3.20 10.46 14.81
N HIS A 340 -2.52 9.83 15.77
CA HIS A 340 -1.95 8.49 15.63
C HIS A 340 -2.65 7.54 16.60
N PHE A 341 -3.08 6.39 16.10
CA PHE A 341 -3.84 5.38 16.86
C PHE A 341 -3.32 3.97 16.57
N VAL A 342 -3.85 2.97 17.27
CA VAL A 342 -3.43 1.57 17.15
C VAL A 342 -4.54 0.75 16.54
N VAL A 343 -4.20 -0.17 15.64
CA VAL A 343 -5.17 -1.10 15.05
C VAL A 343 -4.60 -2.51 15.03
N ASN A 344 -5.36 -3.48 15.54
CA ASN A 344 -5.09 -4.91 15.44
C ASN A 344 -6.37 -5.77 15.23
N ARG A 345 -7.53 -5.11 15.12
CA ARG A 345 -8.86 -5.67 14.86
C ARG A 345 -9.57 -4.84 13.80
N SER A 346 -10.64 -5.34 13.18
CA SER A 346 -11.33 -4.61 12.11
C SER A 346 -11.95 -3.29 12.58
N TYR A 347 -12.36 -3.22 13.85
CA TYR A 347 -12.96 -2.03 14.46
C TYR A 347 -11.93 -1.06 15.09
N GLY A 348 -10.67 -1.48 15.26
CA GLY A 348 -9.67 -0.72 16.00
C GLY A 348 -8.72 -1.60 16.79
N CYS A 349 -8.72 -1.47 18.11
CA CYS A 349 -7.71 -2.06 19.00
C CYS A 349 -8.33 -2.93 20.09
N MET A 350 -7.73 -4.09 20.34
CA MET A 350 -8.01 -4.97 21.48
C MET A 350 -6.71 -5.49 22.07
N ILE A 351 -6.51 -5.33 23.38
CA ILE A 351 -5.35 -5.82 24.11
C ILE A 351 -5.83 -6.54 25.35
N ASP A 352 -5.63 -7.85 25.40
CA ASP A 352 -5.86 -8.66 26.58
C ASP A 352 -4.59 -8.75 27.43
N ARG A 353 -4.68 -8.34 28.70
CA ARG A 353 -3.60 -8.45 29.69
C ARG A 353 -3.92 -9.45 30.78
N GLY A 354 -5.03 -10.19 30.68
CA GLY A 354 -5.50 -11.11 31.71
C GLY A 354 -6.03 -10.41 32.97
N SER A 355 -6.29 -9.10 32.90
CA SER A 355 -6.81 -8.33 34.05
C SER A 355 -8.31 -8.58 34.25
N ALA A 356 -8.78 -8.46 35.50
CA ALA A 356 -10.22 -8.39 35.80
C ALA A 356 -10.83 -7.03 35.43
N VAL A 357 -9.99 -6.02 35.20
CA VAL A 357 -10.40 -4.68 34.79
C VAL A 357 -10.17 -4.48 33.30
N THR A 358 -11.18 -3.94 32.61
CA THR A 358 -11.13 -3.60 31.18
C THR A 358 -11.46 -2.12 30.96
N ILE A 359 -10.58 -1.41 30.26
CA ILE A 359 -10.83 -0.03 29.81
C ILE A 359 -11.46 -0.09 28.42
N VAL A 360 -12.62 0.54 28.27
CA VAL A 360 -13.47 0.48 27.07
C VAL A 360 -13.58 1.88 26.49
N SER A 361 -13.14 2.09 25.25
CA SER A 361 -13.22 3.37 24.55
C SER A 361 -14.03 3.24 23.25
N PRO A 362 -15.36 3.34 23.32
CA PRO A 362 -16.26 3.00 22.21
C PRO A 362 -16.33 4.08 21.10
N SER A 363 -15.73 5.24 21.32
CA SER A 363 -15.89 6.42 20.46
C SER A 363 -14.59 7.04 19.96
N SER A 364 -13.42 6.40 20.14
CA SER A 364 -12.12 6.98 19.77
C SER A 364 -12.01 7.44 18.32
N HIS A 365 -12.72 6.78 17.40
CA HIS A 365 -12.81 7.17 16.00
C HIS A 365 -13.40 8.59 15.77
N ILE A 366 -14.34 8.98 16.62
CA ILE A 366 -15.11 10.23 16.56
C ILE A 366 -14.50 11.27 17.52
N ASP A 367 -14.23 10.84 18.75
CA ASP A 367 -13.75 11.70 19.83
C ASP A 367 -12.22 11.77 19.81
N VAL A 368 -11.70 12.84 19.22
CA VAL A 368 -10.26 13.13 19.10
C VAL A 368 -9.48 12.89 20.41
N GLY A 369 -8.49 12.01 20.34
CA GLY A 369 -7.49 11.75 21.38
C GLY A 369 -7.97 11.06 22.64
N ILE A 370 -9.26 10.72 22.77
CA ILE A 370 -9.73 9.91 23.91
C ILE A 370 -9.08 8.53 23.92
N GLY A 371 -8.91 7.93 22.72
CA GLY A 371 -8.27 6.63 22.55
C GLY A 371 -6.85 6.65 23.11
N ASN A 372 -6.10 7.73 22.88
CA ASN A 372 -4.75 7.91 23.43
C ASN A 372 -4.75 7.91 24.97
N TRP A 373 -5.65 8.68 25.60
CA TRP A 373 -5.73 8.75 27.06
C TRP A 373 -6.19 7.42 27.67
N ALA A 374 -7.24 6.82 27.12
CA ALA A 374 -7.75 5.52 27.56
C ALA A 374 -6.71 4.39 27.39
N PHE A 375 -5.93 4.44 26.31
CA PHE A 375 -4.80 3.52 26.10
C PHE A 375 -3.76 3.66 27.21
N TYR A 376 -3.36 4.88 27.59
CA TYR A 376 -2.38 5.08 28.66
C TYR A 376 -2.93 4.70 30.03
N LEU A 377 -4.20 4.96 30.32
CA LEU A 377 -4.86 4.46 31.53
C LEU A 377 -4.75 2.92 31.62
N ALA A 378 -5.07 2.22 30.53
CA ALA A 378 -4.99 0.77 30.48
C ALA A 378 -3.54 0.25 30.56
N ALA A 379 -2.61 0.89 29.84
CA ALA A 379 -1.21 0.49 29.82
C ALA A 379 -0.51 0.71 31.17
N ILE A 380 -0.78 1.84 31.85
CA ILE A 380 -0.22 2.14 33.17
C ILE A 380 -0.77 1.17 34.22
N GLY A 381 -2.09 0.93 34.20
CA GLY A 381 -2.75 0.03 35.15
C GLY A 381 -2.54 -1.46 34.86
N GLY A 382 -2.03 -1.84 33.69
CA GLY A 382 -1.96 -3.25 33.26
C GLY A 382 -3.34 -3.86 32.98
N PHE A 383 -4.32 -3.04 32.64
CA PHE A 383 -5.71 -3.45 32.39
C PHE A 383 -5.93 -3.93 30.95
N ASN A 384 -6.99 -4.69 30.69
CA ASN A 384 -7.36 -4.97 29.29
C ASN A 384 -7.81 -3.66 28.62
N TYR A 385 -7.67 -3.57 27.30
CA TYR A 385 -8.04 -2.38 26.54
C TYR A 385 -8.82 -2.78 25.30
N ILE A 386 -9.93 -2.09 25.04
CA ILE A 386 -10.67 -2.23 23.80
C ILE A 386 -11.11 -0.84 23.32
N SER A 387 -10.89 -0.54 22.04
CA SER A 387 -11.14 0.78 21.45
C SER A 387 -11.63 0.69 20.02
N ARG A 388 -12.63 1.51 19.69
CA ARG A 388 -13.07 1.70 18.30
C ARG A 388 -12.27 2.83 17.66
N GLU A 389 -11.39 2.49 16.73
CA GLU A 389 -10.53 3.45 16.02
C GLU A 389 -10.90 3.63 14.55
N VAL A 390 -11.65 2.68 13.98
CA VAL A 390 -12.00 2.61 12.56
C VAL A 390 -13.51 2.82 12.37
N GLY A 391 -13.90 3.49 11.28
CA GLY A 391 -15.28 3.81 10.94
C GLY A 391 -15.37 4.79 9.78
N ASP A 392 -16.59 5.00 9.27
CA ASP A 392 -16.91 6.15 8.42
C ASP A 392 -17.20 7.36 9.32
N ARG A 393 -16.65 8.53 8.95
CA ARG A 393 -16.86 9.78 9.68
C ARG A 393 -18.05 10.59 9.19
N ALA A 394 -18.52 10.34 7.97
CA ALA A 394 -19.74 10.97 7.48
C ALA A 394 -20.97 10.49 8.29
N ASP A 395 -20.90 9.25 8.81
CA ASP A 395 -21.91 8.64 9.66
C ASP A 395 -21.40 8.54 11.10
N ILE A 396 -21.63 9.59 11.89
CA ILE A 396 -21.14 9.73 13.27
C ILE A 396 -21.95 8.83 14.21
N GLN A 397 -21.70 7.52 14.13
CA GLN A 397 -22.27 6.52 15.03
C GLN A 397 -21.20 6.07 16.00
N SER A 398 -21.44 6.14 17.30
CA SER A 398 -20.51 5.67 18.36
C SER A 398 -20.89 4.26 18.80
N PHE A 399 -19.96 3.37 19.14
CA PHE A 399 -20.34 2.06 19.71
C PHE A 399 -20.93 2.17 21.13
N TYR A 400 -20.94 3.36 21.72
CA TYR A 400 -21.52 3.59 23.03
C TYR A 400 -23.06 3.48 23.00
N GLN A 401 -23.68 4.03 21.95
CA GLN A 401 -25.10 3.87 21.67
C GLN A 401 -25.22 2.89 20.52
N ASN A 402 -25.88 1.77 20.74
CA ASN A 402 -25.83 0.68 19.77
C ASN A 402 -26.76 0.95 18.59
N ASP A 403 -26.15 1.08 17.41
CA ASP A 403 -26.80 0.99 16.10
C ASP A 403 -26.80 -0.49 15.64
N ASP A 404 -27.43 -0.81 14.52
CA ASP A 404 -27.65 -2.22 14.13
C ASP A 404 -26.30 -2.93 13.79
N PRO A 405 -25.92 -4.04 14.47
CA PRO A 405 -24.68 -4.77 14.20
C PRO A 405 -24.53 -5.28 12.77
N GLU A 406 -25.65 -5.44 12.05
CA GLU A 406 -25.64 -5.80 10.62
C GLU A 406 -25.27 -4.62 9.73
N THR A 407 -25.56 -3.38 10.16
CA THR A 407 -25.32 -2.16 9.38
C THR A 407 -23.98 -1.51 9.69
N VAL A 408 -23.44 -1.68 10.91
CA VAL A 408 -22.20 -1.02 11.33
C VAL A 408 -21.00 -1.97 11.29
N PRO A 409 -20.03 -1.74 10.37
CA PRO A 409 -18.85 -2.60 10.25
C PRO A 409 -18.04 -2.70 11.55
N GLY A 410 -17.63 -3.91 11.89
CA GLY A 410 -16.78 -4.20 13.06
C GLY A 410 -17.50 -4.23 14.42
N LEU A 411 -18.76 -3.80 14.49
CA LEU A 411 -19.53 -3.77 15.75
C LEU A 411 -19.74 -5.19 16.33
N SER A 412 -20.09 -6.16 15.48
CA SER A 412 -20.29 -7.55 15.91
C SER A 412 -19.00 -8.16 16.51
N GLU A 413 -17.85 -7.92 15.90
CA GLU A 413 -16.54 -8.36 16.41
C GLU A 413 -16.19 -7.66 17.73
N TYR A 414 -16.41 -6.34 17.81
CA TYR A 414 -16.21 -5.55 19.02
C TYR A 414 -17.05 -6.05 20.20
N LEU A 415 -18.33 -6.34 19.97
CA LEU A 415 -19.23 -6.85 21.01
C LEU A 415 -18.83 -8.25 21.49
N CYS A 416 -18.34 -9.10 20.59
CA CYS A 416 -17.84 -10.44 20.91
C CYS A 416 -16.60 -10.36 21.83
N ASP A 417 -15.59 -9.59 21.42
CA ASP A 417 -14.36 -9.39 22.20
C ASP A 417 -14.67 -8.76 23.57
N LEU A 418 -15.58 -7.78 23.60
CA LEU A 418 -16.01 -7.15 24.84
C LEU A 418 -16.76 -8.13 25.75
N GLN A 419 -17.64 -8.96 25.19
CA GLN A 419 -18.36 -9.97 25.96
C GLN A 419 -17.40 -10.95 26.61
N GLU A 420 -16.32 -11.34 25.95
CA GLU A 420 -15.28 -12.22 26.52
C GLU A 420 -14.64 -11.60 27.76
N PHE A 421 -14.27 -10.32 27.72
CA PHE A 421 -13.73 -9.62 28.88
C PHE A 421 -14.73 -9.50 30.03
N LEU A 422 -15.98 -9.19 29.71
CA LEU A 422 -17.04 -8.96 30.70
C LEU A 422 -17.58 -10.26 31.32
N SER A 423 -17.28 -11.41 30.72
CA SER A 423 -17.69 -12.73 31.23
C SER A 423 -16.73 -13.31 32.26
N ARG A 424 -15.59 -12.66 32.52
CA ARG A 424 -14.61 -13.12 33.52
C ARG A 424 -15.16 -12.91 34.94
N ASP A 425 -14.83 -13.82 35.85
CA ASP A 425 -15.24 -13.71 37.25
C ASP A 425 -14.74 -12.42 37.89
N GLY A 426 -15.64 -11.64 38.51
CA GLY A 426 -15.28 -10.36 39.12
C GLY A 426 -14.90 -9.28 38.10
N ALA A 427 -15.36 -9.36 36.85
CA ALA A 427 -15.02 -8.39 35.82
C ALA A 427 -15.55 -6.98 36.15
N TRP A 428 -14.67 -5.99 35.98
CA TRP A 428 -14.97 -4.57 36.01
C TRP A 428 -14.65 -3.95 34.67
N SER A 429 -15.51 -3.03 34.24
CA SER A 429 -15.26 -2.26 33.02
C SER A 429 -15.46 -0.78 33.23
N PHE A 430 -14.54 -0.01 32.64
CA PHE A 430 -14.55 1.45 32.66
C PHE A 430 -14.78 1.96 31.25
N THR A 431 -15.99 2.40 30.97
CA THR A 431 -16.32 3.02 29.68
C THR A 431 -15.88 4.47 29.72
N VAL A 432 -14.82 4.81 28.99
CA VAL A 432 -14.26 6.16 28.95
C VAL A 432 -14.88 6.95 27.80
N LEU A 433 -15.42 8.12 28.13
CA LEU A 433 -16.01 9.09 27.20
C LEU A 433 -15.48 10.50 27.52
N VAL A 434 -15.73 11.45 26.61
CA VAL A 434 -15.37 12.86 26.83
C VAL A 434 -16.58 13.69 27.25
N SER A 435 -16.30 14.84 27.86
CA SER A 435 -17.26 15.91 28.15
C SER A 435 -16.78 17.27 27.66
N SER A 436 -17.74 18.20 27.50
CA SER A 436 -17.49 19.61 27.15
C SER A 436 -16.73 19.78 25.83
N GLY A 437 -17.24 19.14 24.77
CA GLY A 437 -16.84 19.39 23.39
C GLY A 437 -17.78 20.36 22.67
N ALA A 438 -17.64 20.48 21.35
CA ALA A 438 -18.42 21.42 20.54
C ALA A 438 -19.94 21.14 20.50
N LEU A 439 -20.37 19.93 20.84
CA LEU A 439 -21.79 19.57 20.90
C LEU A 439 -22.36 19.61 22.33
N GLU A 440 -21.56 20.03 23.32
CA GLU A 440 -21.93 20.02 24.73
C GLU A 440 -21.70 21.39 25.38
N PRO A 441 -22.46 21.74 26.43
CA PRO A 441 -22.13 22.90 27.24
C PRO A 441 -20.85 22.68 28.04
N GLU A 442 -20.29 23.79 28.53
CA GLU A 442 -19.25 23.76 29.54
C GLU A 442 -19.87 23.38 30.88
N TYR A 443 -19.41 22.27 31.47
CA TYR A 443 -19.89 21.81 32.77
C TYR A 443 -19.06 22.41 33.91
N PRO A 444 -19.65 22.63 35.10
CA PRO A 444 -18.92 23.12 36.26
C PRO A 444 -17.98 22.06 36.87
N THR A 445 -18.25 20.79 36.62
CA THR A 445 -17.44 19.64 37.03
C THR A 445 -16.67 19.07 35.84
N HIS A 446 -15.56 18.41 36.12
CA HIS A 446 -14.56 18.00 35.14
C HIS A 446 -14.53 16.49 34.90
N VAL A 447 -14.97 15.69 35.88
CA VAL A 447 -14.96 14.23 35.83
C VAL A 447 -16.33 13.72 36.27
N HIS A 448 -17.07 13.11 35.36
CA HIS A 448 -18.44 12.66 35.59
C HIS A 448 -18.48 11.13 35.66
N PHE A 449 -18.83 10.59 36.82
CA PHE A 449 -19.07 9.17 37.02
C PHE A 449 -20.54 8.85 36.76
N CYS A 450 -20.81 7.82 35.97
CA CYS A 450 -22.16 7.37 35.68
C CYS A 450 -22.25 5.85 35.75
N ILE A 451 -23.31 5.35 36.38
CA ILE A 451 -23.52 3.90 36.59
C ILE A 451 -24.89 3.45 36.06
N GLY A 452 -25.42 4.15 35.06
CA GLY A 452 -26.69 3.79 34.42
C GLY A 452 -27.92 4.51 34.98
N GLY A 453 -27.77 5.40 35.97
CA GLY A 453 -28.86 6.16 36.55
C GLY A 453 -29.37 7.29 35.65
N LYS A 454 -30.50 7.87 36.05
CA LYS A 454 -31.01 9.11 35.46
C LYS A 454 -30.12 10.28 35.87
N LYS A 455 -30.20 11.38 35.13
CA LYS A 455 -29.54 12.63 35.53
C LYS A 455 -30.05 13.09 36.92
N GLY A 456 -29.13 13.35 37.83
CA GLY A 456 -29.38 13.73 39.22
C GLY A 456 -29.59 12.56 40.19
N ASP A 457 -29.44 11.31 39.73
CA ASP A 457 -29.63 10.12 40.57
C ASP A 457 -28.46 9.92 41.53
N ALA A 458 -28.71 10.08 42.83
CA ALA A 458 -27.71 9.93 43.88
C ALA A 458 -27.44 8.46 44.28
N SER A 459 -28.16 7.49 43.72
CA SER A 459 -27.97 6.08 44.05
C SER A 459 -26.61 5.57 43.54
N THR A 460 -25.95 4.78 44.39
CA THR A 460 -24.63 4.16 44.14
C THR A 460 -24.73 2.67 43.83
N GLY A 461 -25.94 2.11 43.92
CA GLY A 461 -26.29 0.74 43.60
C GLY A 461 -27.80 0.55 43.61
N GLY A 462 -28.29 -0.45 42.88
CA GLY A 462 -29.72 -0.75 42.81
C GLY A 462 -30.16 -1.42 41.50
N PRO A 463 -31.41 -1.89 41.43
CA PRO A 463 -31.94 -2.54 40.24
C PRO A 463 -31.93 -1.58 39.05
N GLY A 464 -31.28 -1.99 37.95
CA GLY A 464 -31.18 -1.22 36.71
C GLY A 464 -29.91 -0.38 36.56
N LEU A 465 -29.10 -0.24 37.61
CA LEU A 465 -27.75 0.32 37.52
C LEU A 465 -26.75 -0.73 37.00
N PHE A 466 -25.63 -0.26 36.46
CA PHE A 466 -24.57 -1.10 35.90
C PHE A 466 -23.57 -1.63 36.92
N VAL A 467 -23.65 -1.17 38.16
CA VAL A 467 -22.79 -1.62 39.27
C VAL A 467 -23.61 -2.48 40.21
N LYS A 468 -23.17 -3.73 40.43
CA LYS A 468 -23.74 -4.65 41.42
C LYS A 468 -23.06 -4.52 42.78
N ASP A 469 -21.74 -4.28 42.81
CA ASP A 469 -20.95 -4.06 44.02
C ASP A 469 -20.86 -2.55 44.35
N SER A 470 -21.91 -2.03 44.97
CA SER A 470 -22.01 -0.60 45.31
C SER A 470 -20.94 -0.15 46.31
N LYS A 471 -20.50 -1.04 47.22
CA LYS A 471 -19.50 -0.71 48.24
C LYS A 471 -18.14 -0.45 47.62
N ARG A 472 -17.68 -1.32 46.71
CA ARG A 472 -16.42 -1.10 45.98
C ARG A 472 -16.50 0.10 45.06
N TYR A 473 -17.66 0.34 44.45
CA TYR A 473 -17.87 1.54 43.65
C TYR A 473 -17.80 2.83 44.47
N GLU A 474 -18.47 2.91 45.63
CA GLU A 474 -18.39 4.07 46.51
C GLU A 474 -16.95 4.33 46.98
N ALA A 475 -16.23 3.28 47.36
CA ALA A 475 -14.83 3.37 47.72
C ALA A 475 -13.99 3.92 46.56
N LEU A 476 -14.22 3.43 45.34
CA LEU A 476 -13.54 3.91 44.14
C LEU A 476 -13.87 5.37 43.85
N TYR A 477 -15.15 5.74 43.81
CA TYR A 477 -15.59 7.09 43.50
C TYR A 477 -14.99 8.09 44.49
N ASN A 478 -15.10 7.82 45.80
CA ASN A 478 -14.55 8.70 46.83
C ASN A 478 -13.02 8.82 46.73
N ALA A 479 -12.32 7.70 46.54
CA ALA A 479 -10.86 7.71 46.41
C ALA A 479 -10.38 8.45 45.16
N VAL A 480 -11.01 8.21 44.00
CA VAL A 480 -10.67 8.94 42.77
C VAL A 480 -11.04 10.41 42.93
N ALA A 481 -12.20 10.73 43.50
CA ALA A 481 -12.65 12.09 43.70
C ALA A 481 -11.69 12.90 44.56
N GLU A 482 -11.29 12.35 45.70
CA GLU A 482 -10.29 12.96 46.58
C GLU A 482 -8.93 13.09 45.88
N SER A 483 -8.47 12.03 45.20
CA SER A 483 -7.18 12.01 44.49
C SER A 483 -7.13 13.08 43.39
N VAL A 484 -8.18 13.21 42.56
CA VAL A 484 -8.18 14.19 41.47
C VAL A 484 -8.41 15.63 41.94
N HIS A 485 -9.19 15.82 42.99
CA HIS A 485 -9.39 17.14 43.59
C HIS A 485 -8.09 17.63 44.26
N THR A 486 -7.48 16.80 45.12
CA THR A 486 -6.28 17.19 45.87
C THR A 486 -5.04 17.34 44.99
N ARG A 487 -4.85 16.46 44.00
CA ARG A 487 -3.63 16.44 43.17
C ARG A 487 -3.72 17.39 41.97
N PHE A 488 -4.91 17.62 41.42
CA PHE A 488 -5.09 18.30 40.14
C PHE A 488 -6.16 19.41 40.17
N GLY A 489 -6.84 19.64 41.30
CA GLY A 489 -7.92 20.62 41.41
C GLY A 489 -9.12 20.31 40.52
N LEU A 490 -9.37 19.03 40.23
CA LEU A 490 -10.49 18.62 39.39
C LEU A 490 -11.71 18.29 40.25
N GLU A 491 -12.83 18.89 39.90
CA GLU A 491 -14.13 18.62 40.54
C GLU A 491 -14.83 17.42 39.89
N PRO A 492 -15.05 16.32 40.63
CA PRO A 492 -15.81 15.17 40.15
C PRO A 492 -17.29 15.27 40.50
N ASP A 493 -18.15 14.61 39.74
CA ASP A 493 -19.55 14.36 40.13
C ASP A 493 -19.99 12.93 39.86
N HIS A 494 -21.13 12.57 40.48
CA HIS A 494 -21.81 11.30 40.31
C HIS A 494 -23.19 11.55 39.70
N GLN A 495 -23.37 11.17 38.44
CA GLN A 495 -24.62 11.22 37.69
C GLN A 495 -25.31 12.60 37.66
N VAL A 496 -24.58 13.71 37.84
CA VAL A 496 -25.18 15.04 37.91
C VAL A 496 -25.42 15.62 36.51
N CYS A 497 -24.44 15.44 35.60
CA CYS A 497 -24.46 16.11 34.30
C CYS A 497 -25.16 15.30 33.20
N TYR A 498 -25.10 13.96 33.28
CA TYR A 498 -25.48 13.06 32.19
C TYR A 498 -26.58 12.06 32.58
N ASP A 499 -27.47 11.77 31.65
CA ASP A 499 -28.43 10.67 31.76
C ASP A 499 -27.84 9.41 31.12
N THR A 500 -27.72 8.34 31.91
CA THR A 500 -27.24 7.04 31.42
C THR A 500 -28.28 5.93 31.62
N SER A 501 -29.56 6.29 31.79
CA SER A 501 -30.69 5.37 31.97
C SER A 501 -31.27 4.82 30.66
N GLY A 502 -30.78 5.30 29.51
CA GLY A 502 -31.27 4.88 28.19
C GLY A 502 -31.05 3.38 27.88
N ASN A 503 -32.01 2.80 27.14
CA ASN A 503 -31.96 1.41 26.67
C ASN A 503 -31.05 1.19 25.45
N ARG A 504 -30.62 2.28 24.78
CA ARG A 504 -29.71 2.22 23.62
C ARG A 504 -28.24 2.07 24.00
N ILE A 505 -27.89 2.24 25.27
CA ILE A 505 -26.51 2.04 25.73
C ILE A 505 -26.11 0.59 25.49
N TYR A 506 -24.93 0.37 24.90
CA TYR A 506 -24.47 -0.93 24.42
C TYR A 506 -24.59 -2.05 25.48
N LEU A 507 -24.36 -1.74 26.76
CA LEU A 507 -24.48 -2.69 27.87
C LEU A 507 -25.92 -3.21 28.04
N ARG A 508 -26.91 -2.31 28.11
CA ARG A 508 -28.33 -2.70 28.25
C ARG A 508 -28.85 -3.37 26.99
N ARG A 509 -28.56 -2.76 25.84
CA ARG A 509 -29.09 -3.20 24.55
C ARG A 509 -28.68 -4.63 24.23
N ASN A 510 -27.42 -4.98 24.50
CA ASN A 510 -26.85 -6.28 24.19
C ASN A 510 -26.89 -7.27 25.37
N ARG A 511 -27.48 -6.89 26.50
CA ARG A 511 -27.56 -7.72 27.72
C ARG A 511 -26.18 -8.28 28.12
N MET A 512 -25.17 -7.41 28.12
CA MET A 512 -23.79 -7.82 28.38
C MET A 512 -23.69 -8.51 29.76
N PRO A 513 -22.90 -9.60 29.89
CA PRO A 513 -22.84 -10.45 31.09
C PRO A 513 -22.18 -9.78 32.33
N ASN A 514 -21.91 -8.48 32.25
CA ASN A 514 -21.09 -7.73 33.18
C ASN A 514 -21.59 -7.75 34.62
N GLU A 515 -20.66 -7.85 35.56
CA GLU A 515 -20.92 -7.63 36.97
C GLU A 515 -20.94 -6.15 37.33
N ASN A 516 -19.99 -5.36 36.83
CA ASN A 516 -19.82 -3.95 37.19
C ASN A 516 -19.30 -3.10 36.02
N ASN A 517 -20.07 -2.11 35.56
CA ASN A 517 -19.61 -1.06 34.64
C ASN A 517 -19.67 0.32 35.28
N VAL A 518 -18.60 1.10 35.08
CA VAL A 518 -18.57 2.51 35.40
C VAL A 518 -18.29 3.29 34.12
N ILE A 519 -19.15 4.25 33.81
CA ILE A 519 -18.92 5.19 32.71
C ILE A 519 -18.23 6.40 33.30
N VAL A 520 -17.07 6.76 32.76
CA VAL A 520 -16.29 7.92 33.18
C VAL A 520 -16.22 8.88 32.00
N ARG A 521 -16.81 10.07 32.16
CA ARG A 521 -16.68 11.18 31.22
C ARG A 521 -15.69 12.19 31.78
N ILE A 522 -14.71 12.61 30.99
CA ILE A 522 -13.69 13.58 31.44
C ILE A 522 -13.66 14.75 30.47
N GLU A 523 -13.53 15.96 31.00
CA GLU A 523 -13.45 17.18 30.20
C GLU A 523 -12.30 17.05 29.18
N TRP A 524 -12.62 17.30 27.91
CA TRP A 524 -11.67 17.17 26.81
C TRP A 524 -10.37 17.93 27.05
N ALA A 525 -10.46 19.10 27.70
CA ALA A 525 -9.29 19.92 28.00
C ALA A 525 -8.31 19.28 28.97
N LYS A 526 -8.78 18.46 29.91
CA LYS A 526 -7.92 17.79 30.89
C LYS A 526 -7.21 16.58 30.29
N ILE A 527 -7.79 15.92 29.29
CA ILE A 527 -7.17 14.77 28.63
C ILE A 527 -6.29 15.15 27.44
N LEU A 528 -6.57 16.24 26.73
CA LEU A 528 -5.79 16.65 25.55
C LEU A 528 -4.74 17.71 25.86
N TRP A 529 -5.16 18.77 26.56
CA TRP A 529 -4.43 20.04 26.64
C TRP A 529 -3.68 20.22 27.96
N SER A 530 -4.02 19.47 29.01
CA SER A 530 -3.32 19.51 30.29
C SER A 530 -1.96 18.80 30.25
N LEU A 531 -0.97 19.39 30.93
CA LEU A 531 0.33 18.74 31.20
C LEU A 531 0.18 17.52 32.12
N ASP A 532 -0.87 17.50 32.96
CA ASP A 532 -1.09 16.43 33.93
C ASP A 532 -1.89 15.25 33.36
N ARG A 533 -2.26 15.25 32.08
CA ARG A 533 -3.16 14.23 31.50
C ARG A 533 -2.74 12.79 31.79
N ILE A 534 -1.43 12.50 31.75
CA ILE A 534 -0.87 11.16 31.99
C ILE A 534 -0.81 10.87 33.50
N LEU A 535 -0.57 11.89 34.33
CA LEU A 535 -0.66 11.76 35.78
C LEU A 535 -2.10 11.52 36.25
N ILE A 536 -3.09 12.13 35.60
CA ILE A 536 -4.51 11.86 35.86
C ILE A 536 -4.81 10.40 35.51
N ALA A 537 -4.38 9.91 34.33
CA ALA A 537 -4.53 8.49 33.97
C ALA A 537 -3.86 7.56 34.99
N LYS A 538 -2.67 7.92 35.48
CA LYS A 538 -1.96 7.18 36.53
C LYS A 538 -2.72 7.18 37.86
N ALA A 539 -3.28 8.31 38.28
CA ALA A 539 -4.06 8.41 39.50
C ALA A 539 -5.31 7.52 39.44
N PHE A 540 -6.02 7.53 38.31
CA PHE A 540 -7.13 6.61 38.07
C PHE A 540 -6.68 5.14 38.18
N ALA A 541 -5.56 4.77 37.56
CA ALA A 541 -5.05 3.41 37.64
C ALA A 541 -4.71 3.00 39.08
N GLU A 542 -4.07 3.88 39.86
CA GLU A 542 -3.73 3.67 41.27
C GLU A 542 -4.99 3.41 42.12
N GLU A 543 -6.01 4.26 42.00
CA GLU A 543 -7.24 4.10 42.79
C GLU A 543 -8.10 2.92 42.34
N ILE A 544 -8.10 2.57 41.05
CA ILE A 544 -8.74 1.32 40.56
C ILE A 544 -8.07 0.11 41.20
N TRP A 545 -6.75 0.06 41.27
CA TRP A 545 -6.03 -1.03 41.93
C TRP A 545 -6.41 -1.14 43.42
N ARG A 546 -6.44 -0.03 44.14
CA ARG A 546 -6.78 -0.01 45.57
C ARG A 546 -8.23 -0.40 45.82
N ALA A 547 -9.18 0.26 45.16
CA ALA A 547 -10.60 0.12 45.47
C ALA A 547 -11.24 -1.13 44.84
N ILE A 548 -10.83 -1.51 43.62
CA ILE A 548 -11.45 -2.61 42.88
C ILE A 548 -10.69 -3.92 43.06
N LEU A 549 -9.36 -3.88 42.90
CA LEU A 549 -8.50 -5.06 42.98
C LEU A 549 -7.99 -5.33 44.41
N GLY A 550 -8.19 -4.39 45.35
CA GLY A 550 -7.84 -4.54 46.76
C GLY A 550 -6.34 -4.64 47.01
N LYS A 551 -5.50 -4.14 46.09
CA LYS A 551 -4.04 -4.26 46.12
C LYS A 551 -3.39 -2.95 45.66
N GLU A 552 -2.13 -2.75 46.03
CA GLU A 552 -1.35 -1.66 45.43
C GLU A 552 -1.05 -1.95 43.96
N MET A 553 -1.02 -0.89 43.15
CA MET A 553 -0.70 -1.00 41.73
C MET A 553 0.75 -1.50 41.56
N PRO A 554 0.98 -2.54 40.75
CA PRO A 554 2.33 -3.00 40.44
C PRO A 554 3.12 -1.93 39.69
N ALA A 555 4.44 -2.12 39.59
CA ALA A 555 5.27 -1.23 38.80
C ALA A 555 4.77 -1.17 37.34
N PRO A 556 4.62 0.04 36.74
CA PRO A 556 4.17 0.18 35.36
C PRO A 556 5.08 -0.59 34.38
N PRO A 557 4.53 -1.08 33.24
CA PRO A 557 5.30 -1.84 32.26
C PRO A 557 6.58 -1.13 31.80
N PRO A 558 7.69 -1.86 31.59
CA PRO A 558 8.96 -1.27 31.16
C PRO A 558 8.87 -0.58 29.79
N GLU A 559 7.90 -0.96 28.96
CA GLU A 559 7.57 -0.37 27.65
C GLU A 559 7.29 1.15 27.76
N LEU A 560 6.67 1.58 28.86
CA LEU A 560 6.39 3.00 29.14
C LEU A 560 7.66 3.81 29.41
N LYS A 561 8.82 3.18 29.60
CA LYS A 561 10.11 3.88 29.77
C LYS A 561 10.99 3.82 28.52
N LYS A 562 10.59 3.05 27.50
CA LYS A 562 11.37 2.87 26.26
C LYS A 562 11.02 3.94 25.24
N LYS A 563 12.04 4.58 24.67
CA LYS A 563 11.88 5.50 23.54
C LYS A 563 11.70 4.70 22.25
N GLN A 564 10.51 4.75 21.67
CA GLN A 564 10.13 4.04 20.45
C GLN A 564 9.20 4.90 19.59
N ILE A 565 8.88 4.44 18.38
CA ILE A 565 8.00 5.14 17.47
C ILE A 565 6.56 4.73 17.76
N GLY A 566 5.69 5.71 17.98
CA GLY A 566 4.26 5.47 18.17
C GLY A 566 3.98 4.41 19.25
N PHE A 567 3.13 3.45 18.90
CA PHE A 567 2.68 2.38 19.79
C PHE A 567 3.38 1.03 19.54
N GLU A 568 4.51 1.03 18.82
CA GLU A 568 5.29 -0.19 18.55
C GLU A 568 5.66 -0.92 19.86
N GLY A 569 5.46 -2.23 19.93
CA GLY A 569 5.79 -3.05 21.11
C GLY A 569 4.75 -3.07 22.23
N TYR A 570 3.57 -2.48 22.03
CA TYR A 570 2.42 -2.65 22.94
C TYR A 570 1.40 -3.70 22.51
N LEU A 571 1.47 -4.14 21.24
CA LEU A 571 0.61 -5.16 20.64
C LEU A 571 1.19 -6.56 20.82
#